data_AF-A0A2P8I8F6-F1
#
_entry.id   AF-A0A2P8I8F6-F1
#
_cell.length_a   1.000
_cell.length_b   1.000
_cell.length_c   1.000
_cell.angle_alpha   90.00
_cell.angle_beta   90.00
_cell.angle_gamma   90.00
#
_symmetry.space_group_name_H-M   'P 1'
#
loop_
_entity.id
_entity.type
_entity.pdbx_description
1 polymer ?
#
loop_
_entity_poly.entity_id
_entity_poly.type
_entity_poly.pdbx_seq_one_letter_code
_entity_poly.pdbx_strand_id
1 'polypeptide(L)'
;MSVASDRLAVAMSRMDQISREHADRRELRERRTREAKEQASDSFAKQGQTAQKIVERLNEAEKAQKAAGGWNTKAATEKKSGEFKFGTEDDEPTYETPPPVNTAWSPTPPPPPQPPVAAPAPPPPPPRPTAPRRPAPVDDDDDFGGQSWLT
;
A
#
# COMPACT_ATOMS: atom_id res chain seq x y z
N MET A 1 -39.60 55.35 -14.46
CA MET A 1 -38.17 55.07 -14.18
C MET A 1 -37.47 54.87 -15.51
N SER A 2 -36.18 55.21 -15.63
CA SER A 2 -35.48 55.18 -16.91
C SER A 2 -34.90 53.78 -17.17
N VAL A 3 -34.80 53.38 -18.43
CA VAL A 3 -34.17 52.09 -18.81
C VAL A 3 -32.74 51.96 -18.26
N ALA A 4 -32.05 53.09 -18.05
CA ALA A 4 -30.72 53.11 -17.45
C ALA A 4 -30.75 52.78 -15.94
N SER A 5 -31.75 53.27 -15.19
CA SER A 5 -31.89 52.93 -13.76
C SER A 5 -32.21 51.45 -13.56
N ASP A 6 -33.02 50.87 -14.43
CA ASP A 6 -33.43 49.47 -14.32
C ASP A 6 -32.26 48.52 -14.65
N ARG A 7 -31.45 48.87 -15.67
CA ARG A 7 -30.22 48.12 -16.00
C ARG A 7 -29.19 48.17 -14.87
N LEU A 8 -29.06 49.31 -14.19
CA LEU A 8 -28.18 49.46 -13.03
C LEU A 8 -28.67 48.56 -11.87
N ALA A 9 -29.97 48.58 -11.56
CA ALA A 9 -30.54 47.74 -10.52
C ALA A 9 -30.31 46.24 -10.78
N VAL A 10 -30.46 45.80 -12.03
CA VAL A 10 -30.16 44.41 -12.45
C VAL A 10 -28.67 44.09 -12.34
N ALA A 11 -27.78 45.03 -12.69
CA ALA A 11 -26.35 44.83 -12.55
C ALA A 11 -25.94 44.67 -11.08
N MET A 12 -26.50 45.48 -10.18
CA MET A 12 -26.24 45.39 -8.74
C MET A 12 -26.75 44.07 -8.15
N SER A 13 -27.97 43.65 -8.49
CA SER A 13 -28.50 42.37 -7.99
C SER A 13 -27.68 41.17 -8.47
N ARG A 14 -27.16 41.22 -9.69
CA ARG A 14 -26.24 40.21 -10.22
C ARG A 14 -24.90 40.21 -9.48
N MET A 15 -24.34 41.37 -9.15
CA MET A 15 -23.11 41.46 -8.36
C MET A 15 -23.29 40.89 -6.94
N ASP A 16 -24.44 41.15 -6.30
CA ASP A 16 -24.76 40.58 -4.98
C ASP A 16 -24.87 39.06 -5.04
N GLN A 17 -25.52 38.52 -6.07
CA GLN A 17 -25.62 37.07 -6.27
C GLN A 17 -24.22 36.44 -6.47
N ILE A 18 -23.40 37.03 -7.34
CA ILE A 18 -22.03 36.57 -7.59
C ILE A 18 -21.22 36.59 -6.29
N SER A 19 -21.36 37.63 -5.47
CA SER A 19 -20.65 37.76 -4.19
C SER A 19 -21.03 36.64 -3.22
N ARG A 20 -22.31 36.28 -3.14
CA ARG A 20 -22.79 35.13 -2.33
C ARG A 20 -22.22 33.81 -2.83
N GLU A 21 -22.28 33.57 -4.14
CA GLU A 21 -21.71 32.35 -4.73
C GLU A 21 -20.20 32.22 -4.47
N HIS A 22 -19.46 33.34 -4.49
CA HIS A 22 -18.04 33.32 -4.15
C HIS A 22 -17.77 33.05 -2.67
N ALA A 23 -18.65 33.51 -1.77
CA ALA A 23 -18.57 33.19 -0.35
C ALA A 23 -18.81 31.69 -0.13
N ASP A 24 -19.87 31.14 -0.72
CA ASP A 24 -20.21 29.71 -0.63
C ASP A 24 -19.09 28.82 -1.18
N ARG A 25 -18.46 29.21 -2.30
CA ARG A 25 -17.30 28.49 -2.87
C ARG A 25 -16.06 28.57 -1.99
N ARG A 26 -15.86 29.66 -1.23
CA ARG A 26 -14.75 29.75 -0.27
C ARG A 26 -15.03 28.84 0.91
N GLU A 27 -16.22 28.91 1.48
CA GLU A 27 -16.63 28.06 2.60
C GLU A 27 -16.52 26.57 2.26
N LEU A 28 -16.99 26.16 1.07
CA LEU A 28 -16.88 24.78 0.63
C LEU A 28 -15.43 24.32 0.49
N ARG A 29 -14.54 25.20 0.00
CA ARG A 29 -13.10 24.91 -0.09
C ARG A 29 -12.49 24.80 1.29
N GLU A 30 -12.79 25.73 2.20
CA GLU A 30 -12.29 25.70 3.57
C GLU A 30 -12.72 24.42 4.30
N ARG A 31 -13.99 24.04 4.17
CA ARG A 31 -14.49 22.79 4.75
C ARG A 31 -13.76 21.57 4.20
N ARG A 32 -13.61 21.46 2.88
CA ARG A 32 -12.85 20.35 2.26
C ARG A 32 -11.39 20.33 2.69
N THR A 33 -10.75 21.49 2.82
CA THR A 33 -9.36 21.54 3.31
C THR A 33 -9.24 21.12 4.77
N ARG A 34 -10.24 21.40 5.60
CA ARG A 34 -10.30 20.95 7.00
C ARG A 34 -10.49 19.43 7.06
N GLU A 35 -11.49 18.91 6.35
CA GLU A 35 -11.76 17.47 6.25
C GLU A 35 -10.52 16.70 5.74
N ALA A 36 -9.84 17.21 4.71
CA ALA A 36 -8.62 16.58 4.18
C ALA A 36 -7.46 16.60 5.18
N LYS A 37 -7.30 17.68 5.96
CA LYS A 37 -6.30 17.77 7.02
C LYS A 37 -6.58 16.79 8.15
N GLU A 38 -7.83 16.67 8.57
CA GLU A 38 -8.26 15.71 9.59
C GLU A 38 -7.98 14.28 9.11
N GLN A 39 -8.41 13.92 7.91
CA GLN A 39 -8.16 12.61 7.32
C GLN A 39 -6.65 12.30 7.20
N ALA A 40 -5.84 13.29 6.82
CA ALA A 40 -4.39 13.14 6.79
C ALA A 40 -3.82 12.91 8.19
N SER A 41 -4.25 13.68 9.19
CA SER A 41 -3.78 13.53 10.58
C SER A 41 -4.13 12.15 11.16
N ASP A 42 -5.33 11.64 10.89
CA ASP A 42 -5.75 10.30 11.31
C ASP A 42 -4.91 9.21 10.63
N SER A 43 -4.59 9.40 9.35
CA SER A 43 -3.77 8.46 8.60
C SER A 43 -2.34 8.43 9.14
N PHE A 44 -1.77 9.61 9.43
CA PHE A 44 -0.45 9.71 10.05
C PHE A 44 -0.41 9.13 11.46
N ALA A 45 -1.46 9.33 12.28
CA ALA A 45 -1.54 8.74 13.60
C ALA A 45 -1.53 7.20 13.53
N LYS A 46 -2.32 6.62 12.61
CA LYS A 46 -2.34 5.16 12.38
C LYS A 46 -0.98 4.63 11.92
N GLN A 47 -0.34 5.32 10.97
CA GLN A 47 0.99 4.95 10.47
C GLN A 47 2.06 5.09 11.55
N GLY A 48 1.99 6.13 12.39
CA GLY A 48 2.89 6.34 13.52
C GLY A 48 2.81 5.19 14.53
N GLN A 49 1.60 4.74 14.86
CA GLN A 49 1.41 3.58 15.74
C GLN A 49 1.95 2.29 15.14
N THR A 50 1.79 2.06 13.83
CA THR A 50 2.36 0.87 13.19
C THR A 50 3.88 0.94 13.11
N ALA A 51 4.44 2.12 12.82
CA ALA A 51 5.88 2.33 12.80
C ALA A 51 6.50 2.13 14.19
N GLN A 52 5.86 2.64 15.25
CA GLN A 52 6.29 2.42 16.64
C GLN A 52 6.37 0.93 16.98
N LYS A 53 5.32 0.15 16.65
CA LYS A 53 5.31 -1.30 16.87
C LYS A 53 6.41 -2.03 16.11
N ILE A 54 6.75 -1.56 14.90
CA ILE A 54 7.84 -2.14 14.11
C ILE A 54 9.19 -1.84 14.77
N VAL A 55 9.41 -0.60 15.21
CA VAL A 55 10.63 -0.20 15.92
C VAL A 55 10.78 -0.97 17.23
N GLU A 56 9.71 -1.13 18.00
CA GLU A 56 9.71 -1.94 19.23
C GLU A 56 10.12 -3.39 18.95
N ARG A 57 9.50 -4.04 17.94
CA ARG A 57 9.87 -5.40 17.53
C ARG A 57 11.32 -5.51 17.06
N LEU A 58 11.82 -4.49 16.37
CA LEU A 58 13.19 -4.47 15.89
C LEU A 58 14.18 -4.36 17.06
N ASN A 59 13.88 -3.50 18.03
CA ASN A 59 14.68 -3.35 19.26
C ASN A 59 14.64 -4.62 20.12
N GLU A 60 13.50 -5.29 20.22
CA GLU A 60 13.37 -6.57 20.92
C GLU A 60 14.16 -7.68 20.22
N ALA A 61 14.08 -7.74 18.89
CA ALA A 61 14.86 -8.67 18.08
C ALA A 61 16.38 -8.41 18.21
N GLU A 62 16.81 -7.14 18.24
CA GLU A 62 18.21 -6.77 18.44
C GLU A 62 18.70 -7.18 19.84
N LYS A 63 17.90 -6.93 20.88
CA LYS A 63 18.22 -7.37 22.25
C LYS A 63 18.31 -8.89 22.33
N ALA A 64 17.39 -9.61 21.70
CA ALA A 64 17.40 -11.07 21.64
C ALA A 64 18.62 -11.59 20.86
N GLN A 65 18.97 -10.98 19.73
CA GLN A 65 20.14 -11.33 18.93
C GLN A 65 21.44 -11.07 19.70
N LYS A 66 21.54 -9.94 20.41
CA LYS A 66 22.69 -9.62 21.25
C LYS A 66 22.82 -10.58 22.42
N ALA A 67 21.71 -10.97 23.04
CA ALA A 67 21.70 -12.01 24.08
C ALA A 67 22.05 -13.41 23.54
N ALA A 68 21.72 -13.68 22.28
CA ALA A 68 22.02 -14.92 21.56
C ALA A 68 23.44 -14.95 20.94
N GLY A 69 24.31 -13.99 21.29
CA GLY A 69 25.69 -13.97 20.81
C GLY A 69 25.88 -13.51 19.36
N GLY A 70 24.92 -12.78 18.79
CA GLY A 70 25.02 -12.17 17.46
C GLY A 70 24.55 -13.05 16.30
N TRP A 71 24.21 -14.31 16.55
CA TRP A 71 23.74 -15.22 15.50
C TRP A 71 22.24 -15.03 15.24
N ASN A 72 21.89 -14.66 14.00
CA ASN A 72 20.51 -14.37 13.59
C ASN A 72 19.74 -15.65 13.19
N THR A 73 19.83 -16.71 13.99
CA THR A 73 19.13 -17.98 13.75
C THR A 73 18.04 -18.19 14.80
N LYS A 74 16.88 -18.77 14.39
CA LYS A 74 15.77 -19.10 15.32
C LYS A 74 16.24 -19.98 16.48
N ALA A 75 17.22 -20.85 16.23
CA ALA A 75 17.81 -21.72 17.24
C ALA A 75 18.65 -20.98 18.30
N ALA A 76 19.18 -19.80 18.00
CA ALA A 76 19.98 -19.00 18.93
C ALA A 76 19.12 -18.06 19.78
N THR A 77 17.98 -17.57 19.26
CA THR A 77 17.07 -16.67 19.97
C THR A 77 15.98 -17.40 20.77
N GLU A 78 15.62 -18.61 20.36
CA GLU A 78 14.69 -19.46 21.11
C GLU A 78 15.46 -20.13 22.26
N LYS A 79 15.22 -19.67 23.49
CA LYS A 79 15.76 -20.31 24.70
C LYS A 79 15.15 -21.71 24.82
N LYS A 80 15.77 -22.68 24.15
CA LYS A 80 15.50 -24.09 24.37
C LYS A 80 15.98 -24.40 25.79
N SER A 81 15.08 -24.28 26.76
CA SER A 81 15.31 -24.53 28.18
C SER A 81 15.49 -26.02 28.50
N GLY A 82 16.00 -26.79 27.54
CA GLY A 82 16.48 -28.14 27.78
C GLY A 82 17.97 -28.03 28.03
N GLU A 83 18.37 -28.17 29.29
CA GLU A 83 19.76 -28.33 29.69
C GLU A 83 20.45 -29.40 28.83
N PHE A 84 21.19 -28.99 27.81
CA PHE A 84 22.21 -29.86 27.24
C PHE A 84 23.45 -29.71 28.11
N LYS A 85 23.51 -30.52 29.17
CA LYS A 85 24.75 -30.70 29.94
C LYS A 85 25.76 -31.42 29.06
N PHE A 86 26.63 -30.64 28.43
CA PHE A 86 27.84 -31.14 27.79
C PHE A 86 28.95 -31.11 28.85
N GLY A 87 29.26 -32.27 29.43
CA GLY A 87 30.34 -32.39 30.42
C GLY A 87 30.35 -33.72 31.16
N THR A 88 31.11 -34.67 30.61
CA THR A 88 32.01 -35.63 31.29
C THR A 88 31.51 -36.40 32.50
N GLU A 89 31.26 -37.70 32.28
CA GLU A 89 31.75 -38.88 33.04
C GLU A 89 30.98 -40.10 32.50
N ASP A 90 31.55 -40.80 31.52
CA ASP A 90 32.21 -42.11 31.74
C ASP A 90 31.19 -43.19 32.13
N ASP A 91 30.44 -43.69 31.15
CA ASP A 91 29.90 -45.04 31.21
C ASP A 91 29.93 -45.67 29.81
N GLU A 92 30.39 -46.90 29.78
CA GLU A 92 31.03 -47.62 28.68
C GLU A 92 30.06 -47.92 27.50
N PRO A 93 30.51 -47.90 26.23
CA PRO A 93 29.63 -47.89 25.06
C PRO A 93 29.04 -49.28 24.78
N THR A 94 27.79 -49.50 25.20
CA THR A 94 26.98 -50.58 24.63
C THR A 94 26.62 -50.18 23.20
N TYR A 95 27.45 -50.60 22.25
CA TYR A 95 27.15 -50.61 20.81
C TYR A 95 26.00 -51.62 20.55
N GLU A 96 24.77 -51.26 20.91
CA GLU A 96 23.64 -51.73 20.12
C GLU A 96 23.71 -51.01 18.79
N THR A 97 24.31 -51.69 17.82
CA THR A 97 24.34 -51.25 16.43
C THR A 97 22.89 -51.10 15.99
N PRO A 98 22.33 -49.89 15.80
CA PRO A 98 21.03 -49.79 15.16
C PRO A 98 21.16 -50.44 13.78
N PRO A 99 20.17 -51.22 13.30
CA PRO A 99 20.23 -51.76 11.95
C PRO A 99 20.52 -50.60 10.99
N PRO A 100 21.35 -50.78 9.95
CA PRO A 100 21.61 -49.71 9.01
C PRO A 100 20.27 -49.28 8.44
N VAL A 101 19.77 -48.13 8.90
CA VAL A 101 18.64 -47.48 8.29
C VAL A 101 19.21 -46.95 6.99
N ASN A 102 19.16 -47.80 5.96
CA ASN A 102 19.27 -47.40 4.57
C ASN A 102 18.13 -46.43 4.33
N THR A 103 18.34 -45.19 4.76
CA THR A 103 17.49 -44.07 4.43
C THR A 103 17.88 -43.70 3.02
N ALA A 104 17.49 -44.56 2.08
CA ALA A 104 17.50 -44.23 0.68
C ALA A 104 16.56 -43.03 0.54
N TRP A 105 17.14 -41.83 0.54
CA TRP A 105 16.49 -40.62 0.07
C TRP A 105 16.24 -40.83 -1.41
N SER A 106 15.17 -41.55 -1.73
CA SER A 106 14.63 -41.54 -3.07
C SER A 106 13.83 -40.25 -3.20
N PRO A 107 14.26 -39.27 -4.00
CA PRO A 107 13.43 -38.10 -4.25
C PRO A 107 12.10 -38.58 -4.81
N THR A 108 11.01 -38.19 -4.17
CA THR A 108 9.68 -38.41 -4.71
C THR A 108 9.63 -37.69 -6.07
N PRO A 109 9.32 -38.39 -7.18
CA PRO A 109 9.22 -37.73 -8.47
C PRO A 109 8.15 -36.63 -8.38
N PRO A 110 8.38 -35.46 -8.98
CA PRO A 110 7.40 -34.39 -8.96
C PRO A 110 6.08 -34.90 -9.58
N PRO A 111 4.92 -34.50 -9.04
CA PRO A 111 3.65 -34.86 -9.64
C PRO A 111 3.61 -34.36 -11.10
N PRO A 112 2.93 -35.07 -12.01
CA PRO A 112 2.77 -34.61 -13.38
C PRO A 112 2.10 -33.22 -13.38
N PRO A 113 2.46 -32.34 -14.34
CA PRO A 113 1.85 -31.03 -14.44
C PRO A 113 0.32 -31.19 -14.54
N GLN A 114 -0.40 -30.60 -13.58
CA GLN A 114 -1.84 -30.54 -13.66
C GLN A 114 -2.22 -29.73 -14.90
N PRO A 115 -3.21 -30.18 -15.72
CA PRO A 115 -3.73 -29.37 -16.79
C PRO A 115 -4.25 -28.05 -16.20
N PRO A 116 -4.09 -26.92 -16.90
CA PRO A 116 -4.59 -25.65 -16.41
C PRO A 116 -6.10 -25.78 -16.19
N VAL A 117 -6.52 -25.60 -14.94
CA VAL A 117 -7.94 -25.45 -14.61
C VAL A 117 -8.39 -24.20 -15.36
N ALA A 118 -9.27 -24.38 -16.34
CA ALA A 118 -9.84 -23.26 -17.07
C ALA A 118 -10.49 -22.31 -16.07
N ALA A 119 -9.97 -21.08 -15.98
CA ALA A 119 -10.56 -20.06 -15.13
C ALA A 119 -12.03 -19.87 -15.56
N PRO A 120 -12.98 -19.76 -14.63
CA PRO A 120 -14.35 -19.42 -14.97
C PRO A 120 -14.34 -18.09 -15.74
N ALA A 121 -15.10 -18.04 -16.85
CA ALA A 121 -15.19 -16.84 -17.65
C ALA A 121 -15.62 -15.65 -16.78
N PRO A 122 -14.95 -14.49 -16.89
CA PRO A 122 -15.35 -13.32 -16.12
C PRO A 122 -16.79 -12.93 -16.49
N PRO A 123 -17.59 -12.44 -15.52
CA PRO A 123 -18.93 -11.95 -15.81
C PRO A 123 -18.85 -10.80 -16.83
N PRO A 124 -19.88 -10.63 -17.69
CA PRO A 124 -19.90 -9.55 -18.65
C PRO A 124 -19.80 -8.19 -17.94
N PRO A 125 -19.06 -7.22 -18.50
CA PRO A 125 -18.95 -5.90 -17.91
C PRO A 125 -20.31 -5.22 -17.88
N PRO A 126 -20.60 -4.39 -16.86
CA PRO A 126 -21.84 -3.62 -16.81
C PRO A 126 -21.93 -2.68 -18.04
N PRO A 127 -23.16 -2.39 -18.52
CA PRO A 127 -23.34 -1.42 -19.59
C PRO A 127 -22.80 -0.06 -19.15
N ARG A 128 -21.92 0.52 -19.97
CA ARG A 128 -21.35 1.84 -19.67
C ARG A 128 -22.43 2.90 -19.85
N PRO A 129 -22.60 3.85 -18.90
CA PRO A 129 -23.44 5.01 -19.13
C PRO A 129 -22.92 5.78 -20.35
N THR A 130 -23.82 6.15 -21.25
CA THR A 130 -23.53 7.00 -22.40
C THR A 130 -23.09 8.37 -21.90
N ALA A 131 -21.79 8.66 -22.02
CA ALA A 131 -21.28 9.99 -21.70
C ALA A 131 -21.85 11.01 -22.70
N PRO A 132 -22.28 12.21 -22.24
CA PRO A 132 -22.59 13.30 -23.14
C PRO A 132 -21.36 13.62 -23.99
N ARG A 133 -21.52 13.74 -25.31
CA ARG A 133 -20.45 14.11 -26.24
C ARG A 133 -19.83 15.44 -25.78
N ARG A 134 -18.57 15.41 -25.37
CA ARG A 134 -17.76 16.63 -25.28
C ARG A 134 -17.56 17.20 -26.68
N PRO A 135 -17.56 18.53 -26.85
CA PRO A 135 -17.00 19.14 -28.06
C PRO A 135 -15.56 18.64 -28.25
N ALA A 136 -15.14 18.48 -29.50
CA ALA A 136 -13.83 17.96 -29.85
C ALA A 136 -12.71 18.76 -29.14
N PRO A 137 -11.67 18.10 -28.61
CA PRO A 137 -10.46 18.80 -28.19
C PRO A 137 -9.92 19.59 -29.39
N VAL A 138 -9.62 20.86 -29.18
CA VAL A 138 -8.75 21.61 -30.08
C VAL A 138 -7.36 20.99 -29.90
N ASP A 139 -6.79 20.50 -30.99
CA ASP A 139 -5.50 19.83 -31.02
C ASP A 139 -4.40 20.90 -30.94
N ASP A 140 -4.09 21.35 -29.71
CA ASP A 140 -2.99 22.30 -29.44
C ASP A 140 -1.59 21.70 -29.72
N ASP A 141 -1.52 20.44 -30.18
CA ASP A 141 -0.28 19.72 -30.51
C ASP A 141 0.19 19.92 -31.97
N ASP A 142 -0.62 20.51 -32.87
CA ASP A 142 -0.25 20.74 -34.28
C ASP A 142 0.60 22.02 -34.50
N ASP A 143 0.66 22.94 -33.54
CA ASP A 143 1.43 24.20 -33.66
C ASP A 143 2.93 24.05 -33.35
N PHE A 144 3.37 22.88 -32.85
CA PHE A 144 4.78 22.63 -32.49
C PHE A 144 5.59 21.89 -33.58
N GLY A 145 4.98 21.51 -34.72
CA GLY A 145 5.65 20.75 -35.78
C GLY A 145 6.46 21.55 -36.80
N GLY A 146 6.40 22.89 -36.77
CA GLY A 146 6.89 23.73 -37.87
C GLY A 146 8.31 24.31 -37.74
N GLN A 147 9.01 24.12 -36.62
CA GLN A 147 10.33 24.72 -36.41
C GLN A 147 11.43 23.67 -36.59
N SER A 148 11.87 23.47 -37.84
CA SER A 148 13.10 22.73 -38.13
C SER A 148 14.32 23.55 -37.66
N TRP A 149 14.91 23.19 -36.52
CA TRP A 149 16.13 23.81 -35.99
C TRP A 149 17.41 23.12 -36.49
N LEU A 150 17.34 22.34 -37.57
CA LEU A 150 18.48 21.72 -38.24
C LEU A 150 18.29 21.71 -39.76
N THR A 151 18.61 22.85 -40.39
CA THR A 151 19.32 22.94 -41.67
C THR A 151 19.98 24.30 -41.78
#